data_AF-A0A942P6M2-F1
#
_entry.id   AF-A0A942P6M2-F1
#
_cell.length_a   1.000
_cell.length_b   1.000
_cell.length_c   1.000
_cell.angle_alpha   90.00
_cell.angle_beta   90.00
_cell.angle_gamma   90.00
#
_symmetry.space_group_name_H-M   'P 1'
#
loop_
_entity.id
_entity.type
_entity.pdbx_description
1 polymer ?
#
loop_
_entity_poly.entity_id
_entity_poly.type
_entity_poly.pdbx_seq_one_letter_code
_entity_poly.pdbx_strand_id
1 'polypeptide(L)' 'FRGVGREEAQTIKPLKIRYYRVLAGDTIERLARRSAFPDRNLDRFLVLNGLQRGAKLTPGEHVKIVTD' A
#
# COMPACT_ATOMS: atom_id res chain seq x y z
N PHE A 1 -15.42 -5.56 21.25
CA PHE A 1 -15.46 -5.37 19.78
C PHE A 1 -16.74 -6.01 19.24
N ARG A 2 -17.54 -5.28 18.45
CA ARG A 2 -18.70 -5.86 17.76
C ARG A 2 -18.22 -6.36 16.40
N GLY A 3 -18.31 -7.66 16.16
CA GLY A 3 -17.99 -8.23 14.85
C GLY A 3 -18.98 -7.76 13.80
N VAL A 4 -18.50 -7.51 12.59
CA VAL A 4 -19.34 -7.21 11.43
C VAL A 4 -20.27 -8.39 11.17
N GLY A 5 -21.57 -8.14 10.99
CA GLY A 5 -22.54 -9.20 10.70
C GLY A 5 -22.24 -9.86 9.35
N ARG A 6 -22.54 -11.16 9.19
CA ARG A 6 -22.22 -11.92 7.95
C ARG A 6 -22.74 -11.27 6.66
N GLU A 7 -23.86 -10.56 6.72
CA GLU A 7 -24.43 -9.87 5.54
C GLU A 7 -23.69 -8.58 5.23
N GLU A 8 -23.35 -7.80 6.24
CA GLU A 8 -22.55 -6.56 6.10
C GLU A 8 -21.12 -6.87 5.63
N ALA A 9 -20.57 -8.02 6.01
CA ALA A 9 -19.24 -8.46 5.54
C ALA A 9 -19.23 -8.84 4.05
N GLN A 10 -20.35 -9.30 3.48
CA GLN A 10 -20.44 -9.73 2.08
C GLN A 10 -20.54 -8.57 1.10
N THR A 11 -21.00 -7.39 1.55
CA THR A 11 -21.15 -6.21 0.71
C THR A 11 -19.87 -5.37 0.62
N ILE A 12 -18.92 -5.58 1.54
CA ILE A 12 -17.65 -4.87 1.57
C ILE A 12 -16.63 -5.60 0.69
N LYS A 13 -16.08 -4.91 -0.32
CA LYS A 13 -14.90 -5.39 -1.06
C LYS A 13 -13.63 -5.02 -0.28
N PRO A 14 -12.93 -5.99 0.33
CA PRO A 14 -11.76 -5.67 1.15
C PRO A 14 -10.58 -5.29 0.25
N LEU A 15 -9.84 -4.27 0.68
CA LEU A 15 -8.53 -3.99 0.11
C LEU A 15 -7.54 -5.08 0.50
N LYS A 16 -6.63 -5.44 -0.41
CA LYS A 16 -5.57 -6.42 -0.22
C LYS A 16 -4.21 -5.73 -0.11
N ILE A 17 -3.27 -6.35 0.60
CA ILE A 17 -1.87 -5.93 0.60
C ILE A 17 -1.08 -6.87 -0.29
N ARG A 18 -0.36 -6.32 -1.27
CA ARG A 18 0.55 -7.05 -2.14
C ARG A 18 1.98 -6.63 -1.88
N TYR A 19 2.88 -7.61 -1.88
CA TYR A 19 4.31 -7.35 -1.93
C TYR A 19 4.72 -7.08 -3.38
N TYR A 20 5.50 -6.02 -3.55
CA TYR A 20 6.08 -5.61 -4.81
C TYR A 20 7.59 -5.57 -4.67
N ARG A 21 8.29 -6.27 -5.57
CA ARG A 21 9.74 -6.22 -5.66
C ARG A 21 10.16 -4.96 -6.39
N VAL A 22 10.91 -4.09 -5.71
CA VAL A 22 11.43 -2.83 -6.25
C VAL A 22 12.35 -3.14 -7.44
N LEU A 23 12.16 -2.43 -8.54
CA LEU A 23 12.99 -2.50 -9.74
C LEU A 23 13.91 -1.28 -9.83
N ALA A 24 14.94 -1.39 -10.67
CA ALA A 24 15.78 -0.24 -10.99
C ALA A 24 14.94 0.89 -11.60
N GLY A 25 15.11 2.12 -11.08
CA GLY A 25 14.35 3.29 -11.51
C GLY A 25 12.97 3.45 -10.85
N ASP A 26 12.57 2.57 -9.93
CA ASP A 26 11.40 2.82 -9.10
C ASP A 26 11.64 3.99 -8.14
N THR A 27 10.58 4.78 -7.93
CA THR A 27 10.54 5.83 -6.93
C THR A 27 9.36 5.63 -5.99
N ILE A 28 9.46 6.18 -4.78
CA ILE A 28 8.39 6.12 -3.78
C ILE A 28 7.11 6.75 -4.34
N GLU A 29 7.20 7.89 -5.03
CA GLU A 29 6.06 8.59 -5.61
C GLU A 29 5.36 7.73 -6.67
N ARG A 30 6.13 7.02 -7.50
CA ARG A 30 5.57 6.15 -8.55
C ARG A 30 4.85 4.95 -7.95
N LEU A 31 5.44 4.32 -6.93
CA LEU A 31 4.85 3.15 -6.29
C LEU A 31 3.65 3.52 -5.40
N ALA A 32 3.70 4.65 -4.71
CA ALA A 32 2.59 5.16 -3.92
C ALA A 32 1.33 5.40 -4.77
N ARG A 33 1.49 5.90 -6.01
CA ARG A 33 0.37 6.08 -6.96
C ARG A 33 -0.34 4.79 -7.36
N ARG A 34 0.29 3.62 -7.16
CA ARG A 34 -0.33 2.31 -7.42
C ARG A 34 -1.22 1.83 -6.28
N SER A 35 -1.15 2.48 -5.12
CA SER A 35 -1.96 2.12 -3.97
C SER A 35 -3.40 2.56 -4.20
N ALA A 36 -4.38 1.71 -3.87
CA ALA A 36 -5.82 1.95 -4.05
C ALA A 36 -6.43 3.03 -3.11
N PHE A 37 -5.60 3.91 -2.57
CA PHE A 37 -6.07 5.06 -1.82
C PHE A 37 -6.31 6.23 -2.80
N PRO A 38 -7.43 6.96 -2.68
CA PRO A 38 -7.63 8.18 -3.48
C PRO A 38 -6.87 9.38 -2.88
N ASP A 39 -6.65 9.38 -1.56
CA ASP A 39 -6.06 10.50 -0.82
C ASP A 39 -4.78 10.13 -0.06
N ARG A 40 -3.81 11.06 -0.06
CA ARG A 40 -2.55 10.99 0.72
C ARG A 40 -1.75 9.70 0.51
N ASN A 41 -1.72 9.21 -0.73
CA ASN A 41 -1.11 7.92 -1.08
C ASN A 41 0.36 7.84 -0.71
N LEU A 42 1.11 8.94 -0.86
CA LEU A 42 2.52 9.00 -0.48
C LEU A 42 2.72 8.75 1.02
N ASP A 43 2.04 9.52 1.86
CA ASP A 43 2.19 9.42 3.31
C ASP A 43 1.75 8.05 3.83
N ARG A 44 0.66 7.51 3.28
CA ARG A 44 0.19 6.15 3.61
C ARG A 44 1.17 5.07 3.16
N PHE A 45 1.73 5.21 1.96
CA PHE A 45 2.73 4.27 1.46
C PHE A 45 3.99 4.28 2.34
N LEU A 46 4.44 5.46 2.76
CA LEU A 46 5.59 5.60 3.67
C LEU A 46 5.32 4.90 5.01
N VAL A 47 4.19 5.19 5.65
CA VAL A 47 3.81 4.56 6.92
C VAL A 47 3.68 3.04 6.79
N LEU A 48 3.01 2.55 5.74
CA LEU A 48 2.81 1.12 5.50
C LEU A 48 4.14 0.36 5.36
N ASN A 49 5.14 1.02 4.79
CA ASN A 49 6.46 0.45 4.53
C ASN A 49 7.50 0.80 5.60
N GLY A 50 7.14 1.57 6.63
CA GLY A 50 8.09 2.02 7.66
C GLY A 50 9.17 2.96 7.11
N LEU A 51 8.88 3.68 6.02
CA LEU A 51 9.81 4.58 5.35
C LEU A 51 9.63 6.02 5.82
N GLN A 52 10.75 6.76 5.87
CA GLN A 52 10.75 8.20 6.10
C GLN A 52 10.60 8.97 4.78
N ARG A 53 10.21 10.24 4.86
CA ARG A 53 10.25 11.13 3.67
C ARG A 53 11.69 11.22 3.16
N GLY A 54 11.87 11.13 1.84
CA GLY A 54 13.19 11.16 1.21
C GLY A 54 13.98 9.86 1.29
N ALA A 55 13.40 8.78 1.84
CA ALA A 55 14.01 7.45 1.76
C ALA A 55 14.25 7.04 0.30
N LYS A 56 15.31 6.26 0.07
CA LYS A 56 15.59 5.66 -1.24
C LYS A 56 15.16 4.21 -1.23
N LEU A 57 14.64 3.74 -2.36
CA LEU A 57 14.31 2.33 -2.54
C LEU A 57 15.53 1.59 -3.09
N THR A 58 15.79 0.40 -2.56
CA THR A 58 16.86 -0.46 -3.08
C THR A 58 16.26 -1.47 -4.05
N PRO A 59 16.74 -1.56 -5.30
CA PRO A 59 16.30 -2.60 -6.23
C PRO A 59 16.45 -4.00 -5.62
N GLY A 60 15.40 -4.80 -5.72
CA GLY A 60 15.33 -6.13 -5.12
C GLY A 60 14.67 -6.21 -3.75
N GLU A 61 14.51 -5.09 -3.04
CA GLU A 61 13.71 -5.05 -1.81
C GLU A 61 12.22 -5.23 -2.10
N HIS A 62 11.46 -5.58 -1.07
CA HIS A 62 10.01 -5.67 -1.15
C HIS A 62 9.34 -4.51 -0.41
N VAL A 63 8.36 -3.91 -1.07
CA VAL A 63 7.45 -2.94 -0.47
C VAL A 63 6.02 -3.46 -0.54
N LYS A 64 5.18 -2.98 0.36
CA LYS A 64 3.75 -3.25 0.46
C LYS A 64 2.99 -2.19 -0.33
N ILE A 65 2.04 -2.65 -1.15
CA ILE A 65 1.11 -1.82 -1.90
C ILE A 65 -0.30 -2.30 -1.58
N VAL A 66 -1.22 -1.37 -1.33
CA VAL A 66 -2.64 -1.70 -1.13
C VAL A 66 -3.33 -1.74 -2.48
N THR A 67 -4.03 -2.82 -2.79
CA THR A 67 -4.82 -3.01 -4.01
C THR A 67 -6.26 -3.37 -3.65
N ASP A 68 -7.15 -3.42 -4.63
CA ASP A 68 -8.48 -4.01 -4.51
C ASP A 68 -8.48 -5.55 -4.69
#